data_AF-A0A6J6H5S5-F1
#
_entry.id   AF-A0A6J6H5S5-F1
#
_cell.length_a   1.000
_cell.length_b   1.000
_cell.length_c   1.000
_cell.angle_alpha   90.00
_cell.angle_beta   90.00
_cell.angle_gamma   90.00
#
_symmetry.space_group_name_H-M   'P 1'
#
loop_
_entity.id
_entity.type
_entity.pdbx_description
1 polymer ?
#
loop_
_entity_poly.entity_id
_entity_poly.type
_entity_poly.pdbx_seq_one_letter_code
_entity_poly.pdbx_strand_id
1 'polypeptide(L)'
;MRRSADAVLAAALDHDGLPPDTVASRVVQAALAGHRGVTRIDVGLDVPLVGLGASASTYYPAVASSLGTACAVPDHADVANAIGAVVGRVRITHACTISSPQQGQFVVHAGEAPTMCTALEDALDLATRELTDRVRREMDDAGADEVELSSTWHESTVEVGGTPMFVEGRLTVTGSGRPRI
;
A
#
# COMPACT_ATOMS: atom_id res chain seq x y z
N MET A 1 23.22 5.62 15.39
CA MET A 1 23.99 5.81 14.13
C MET A 1 24.25 4.48 13.44
N ARG A 2 25.15 3.62 13.92
CA ARG A 2 25.51 2.36 13.21
C ARG A 2 24.31 1.46 12.89
N ARG A 3 23.46 1.16 13.88
CA ARG A 3 22.21 0.39 13.64
C ARG A 3 21.28 1.03 12.61
N SER A 4 21.25 2.37 12.54
CA SER A 4 20.42 3.10 11.58
C SER A 4 21.00 3.00 10.16
N ALA A 5 22.33 3.10 10.02
CA ALA A 5 23.00 2.87 8.74
C ALA A 5 22.83 1.41 8.25
N ASP A 6 22.98 0.44 9.16
CA ASP A 6 22.74 -0.97 8.86
C ASP A 6 21.29 -1.21 8.38
N ALA A 7 20.31 -0.65 9.08
CA ALA A 7 18.89 -0.81 8.72
C ALA A 7 18.55 -0.17 7.37
N VAL A 8 19.06 1.03 7.11
CA VAL A 8 18.85 1.73 5.83
C VAL A 8 19.49 0.95 4.69
N LEU A 9 20.73 0.47 4.85
CA LEU A 9 21.41 -0.31 3.82
C LEU A 9 20.73 -1.68 3.60
N ALA A 10 20.25 -2.34 4.66
CA ALA A 10 19.49 -3.58 4.52
C ALA A 10 18.20 -3.39 3.74
N ALA A 11 17.48 -2.28 3.98
CA ALA A 11 16.28 -1.94 3.20
C ALA A 11 16.60 -1.64 1.73
N ALA A 12 17.72 -0.98 1.44
CA ALA A 12 18.17 -0.74 0.08
C ALA A 12 18.53 -2.05 -0.65
N LEU A 13 19.24 -2.96 0.03
CA LEU A 13 19.55 -4.28 -0.51
C LEU A 13 18.27 -5.07 -0.84
N ASP A 14 17.29 -5.09 0.08
CA ASP A 14 16.00 -5.75 -0.14
C ASP A 14 15.24 -5.16 -1.34
N HIS A 15 15.23 -3.83 -1.46
CA HIS A 15 14.65 -3.13 -2.60
C HIS A 15 15.28 -3.54 -3.95
N ASP A 16 16.60 -3.75 -3.97
CA ASP A 16 17.35 -4.21 -5.14
C ASP A 16 17.25 -5.74 -5.36
N GLY A 17 16.47 -6.46 -4.56
CA GLY A 17 16.31 -7.91 -4.63
C GLY A 17 17.50 -8.70 -4.06
N LEU A 18 18.37 -8.05 -3.28
CA LEU A 18 19.50 -8.66 -2.60
C LEU A 18 19.11 -9.05 -1.15
N PRO A 19 19.72 -10.09 -0.56
CA PRO A 19 19.38 -10.50 0.80
C PRO A 19 19.74 -9.40 1.82
N PRO A 20 18.79 -8.89 2.63
CA PRO A 20 19.04 -7.80 3.59
C PRO A 20 20.06 -8.19 4.68
N ASP A 21 20.13 -9.47 5.04
CA ASP A 21 21.10 -10.00 6.01
C ASP A 21 22.56 -9.87 5.55
N THR A 22 22.80 -9.60 4.26
CA THR A 22 24.13 -9.31 3.71
C THR A 22 24.81 -8.14 4.41
N VAL A 23 24.04 -7.20 4.97
CA VAL A 23 24.54 -6.09 5.81
C VAL A 23 25.36 -6.59 7.00
N ALA A 24 25.05 -7.77 7.55
CA ALA A 24 25.76 -8.35 8.69
C ALA A 24 27.09 -9.01 8.29
N SER A 25 27.38 -9.14 6.99
CA SER A 25 28.63 -9.74 6.51
C SER A 25 29.85 -8.91 6.94
N ARG A 26 30.98 -9.57 7.20
CA ARG A 26 32.21 -8.89 7.62
C ARG A 26 32.72 -7.88 6.58
N VAL A 27 32.50 -8.17 5.29
CA VAL A 27 32.92 -7.30 4.19
C VAL A 27 32.11 -6.01 4.18
N VAL A 28 30.78 -6.09 4.29
CA VAL A 28 29.90 -4.91 4.34
C VAL A 28 30.14 -4.10 5.62
N GLN A 29 30.28 -4.76 6.76
CA GLN A 29 30.61 -4.08 8.02
C GLN A 29 31.99 -3.40 8.00
N ALA A 30 32.97 -3.97 7.30
CA ALA A 30 34.27 -3.33 7.09
C ALA A 30 34.15 -2.10 6.16
N ALA A 31 33.32 -2.19 5.11
CA ALA A 31 33.04 -1.08 4.21
C ALA A 31 32.37 0.10 4.94
N LEU A 32 31.34 -0.18 5.76
CA LEU A 32 30.65 0.82 6.60
C LEU A 32 31.58 1.45 7.66
N ALA A 33 32.59 0.71 8.11
CA ALA A 33 33.62 1.23 9.01
C ALA A 33 34.70 2.06 8.26
N GLY A 34 34.58 2.23 6.95
CA GLY A 34 35.53 2.98 6.13
C GLY A 34 36.86 2.27 5.94
N HIS A 35 36.88 0.94 5.83
CA HIS A 35 38.12 0.18 5.72
C HIS A 35 39.00 0.63 4.55
N ARG A 36 40.26 0.95 4.85
CA ARG A 36 41.33 1.29 3.90
C ARG A 36 42.60 0.54 4.32
N GLY A 37 43.11 -0.31 3.45
CA GLY A 37 44.37 -1.04 3.63
C GLY A 37 44.97 -1.42 2.28
N VAL A 38 45.42 -2.67 2.13
CA VAL A 38 45.77 -3.22 0.80
C VAL A 38 44.52 -3.29 -0.09
N THR A 39 43.38 -3.62 0.51
CA THR A 39 42.07 -3.53 -0.13
C THR A 39 41.36 -2.25 0.29
N ARG A 40 40.55 -1.72 -0.63
CA ARG A 40 39.60 -0.63 -0.37
C ARG A 40 38.22 -1.17 -0.69
N ILE A 41 37.33 -1.08 0.29
CA ILE A 41 35.96 -1.61 0.21
C ILE A 41 35.02 -0.46 0.55
N ASP A 42 34.04 -0.23 -0.32
CA ASP A 42 33.07 0.85 -0.21
C ASP A 42 31.67 0.26 -0.44
N VAL A 43 30.70 0.79 0.30
CA VAL A 43 29.27 0.48 0.16
C VAL A 43 28.48 1.73 0.55
N GLY A 44 27.35 1.97 -0.11
CA GLY A 44 26.57 3.19 0.11
C GLY A 44 25.26 3.19 -0.65
N LEU A 45 24.61 4.35 -0.69
CA LEU A 45 23.38 4.58 -1.45
C LEU A 45 23.66 5.51 -2.64
N ASP A 46 23.07 5.20 -3.79
CA ASP A 46 23.08 6.07 -4.99
C ASP A 46 21.98 7.14 -4.96
N VAL A 47 21.15 7.15 -3.91
CA VAL A 47 20.05 8.10 -3.71
C VAL A 47 20.23 8.87 -2.40
N PRO A 48 19.76 10.13 -2.31
CA PRO A 48 19.85 10.91 -1.08
C PRO A 48 19.01 10.28 0.03
N LEU A 49 19.53 10.31 1.25
CA LEU A 49 18.81 9.89 2.45
C LEU A 49 17.92 11.03 2.96
N VAL A 50 16.60 10.84 2.91
CA VAL A 50 15.63 11.81 3.44
C VAL A 50 15.36 11.53 4.92
N GLY A 51 15.73 12.47 5.78
CA GLY A 51 15.48 12.39 7.22
C GLY A 51 14.16 13.06 7.60
N LEU A 52 13.26 12.31 8.25
CA LEU A 52 11.99 12.82 8.79
C LEU A 52 11.93 12.64 10.32
N GLY A 53 11.19 13.53 10.99
CA GLY A 53 11.04 13.57 12.45
C GLY A 53 11.82 14.73 13.10
N ALA A 54 11.43 15.08 14.33
CA ALA A 54 11.94 16.26 15.04
C ALA A 54 13.45 16.25 15.27
N SER A 55 14.05 15.07 15.33
CA SER A 55 15.49 14.88 15.52
C SER A 55 16.26 14.69 14.20
N ALA A 56 15.59 14.80 13.05
CA ALA A 56 16.16 14.38 11.79
C ALA A 56 17.45 15.11 11.42
N SER A 57 17.46 16.43 11.61
CA SER A 57 18.64 17.30 11.39
C SER A 57 19.84 16.93 12.27
N THR A 58 19.60 16.33 13.43
CA THR A 58 20.65 15.91 14.37
C THR A 58 21.25 14.56 14.00
N TYR A 59 20.45 13.59 13.53
CA TYR A 59 20.89 12.20 13.39
C TYR A 59 21.20 11.76 11.96
N TYR A 60 20.38 12.16 10.98
CA TYR A 60 20.51 11.64 9.62
C TYR A 60 21.75 12.10 8.84
N PRO A 61 22.34 13.30 9.08
CA PRO A 61 23.60 13.65 8.40
C PRO A 61 24.74 12.66 8.67
N ALA A 62 24.86 12.18 9.91
CA ALA A 62 25.88 11.19 10.29
C ALA A 62 25.62 9.81 9.63
N VAL A 63 24.35 9.42 9.52
CA VAL A 63 23.94 8.18 8.86
C VAL A 63 24.22 8.25 7.36
N ALA A 64 23.81 9.35 6.70
CA ALA A 64 24.06 9.58 5.27
C ALA A 64 25.55 9.58 4.94
N SER A 65 26.38 10.22 5.79
CA SER A 65 27.83 10.22 5.65
C SER A 65 28.42 8.81 5.73
N SER A 66 27.91 7.95 6.62
CA SER A 66 28.36 6.55 6.73
C SER A 66 27.94 5.69 5.53
N LEU A 67 26.89 6.11 4.82
CA LEU A 67 26.37 5.47 3.61
C LEU A 67 26.84 6.17 2.32
N GLY A 68 27.80 7.09 2.41
CA GLY A 68 28.39 7.77 1.25
C GLY A 68 27.40 8.59 0.41
N THR A 69 26.28 9.02 0.99
CA THR A 69 25.22 9.75 0.26
C THR A 69 24.92 11.11 0.87
N ALA A 70 24.20 11.95 0.11
CA ALA A 70 23.68 13.22 0.59
C ALA A 70 22.55 13.01 1.61
N CYS A 71 22.46 13.88 2.61
CA CYS A 71 21.31 13.95 3.51
C CYS A 71 20.40 15.09 3.09
N ALA A 72 19.12 14.82 2.91
CA ALA A 72 18.09 15.82 2.71
C ALA A 72 17.15 15.84 3.92
N VAL A 73 17.08 16.96 4.62
CA VAL A 73 16.12 17.16 5.72
C VAL A 73 15.21 18.31 5.33
N PRO A 74 13.93 18.06 5.05
CA PRO A 74 12.96 19.11 4.73
C PRO A 74 12.75 20.08 5.91
N ASP A 75 12.37 21.33 5.61
CA ASP A 75 12.15 22.39 6.62
C ASP A 75 11.12 22.01 7.70
N HIS A 76 10.11 21.21 7.32
CA HIS A 76 9.04 20.73 8.20
C HIS A 76 9.17 19.24 8.54
N ALA A 77 10.40 18.71 8.58
CA ALA A 77 10.67 17.30 8.87
C ALA A 77 10.07 16.85 10.22
N ASP A 78 10.01 17.74 11.20
CA ASP A 78 9.47 17.50 12.55
C ASP A 78 7.98 17.18 12.57
N VAL A 79 7.22 17.77 11.63
CA VAL A 79 5.78 17.57 11.47
C VAL A 79 5.42 16.77 10.22
N ALA A 80 6.40 16.19 9.53
CA ALA A 80 6.17 15.50 8.25
C ALA A 80 5.10 14.39 8.34
N ASN A 81 5.03 13.66 9.45
CA ASN A 81 3.98 12.66 9.67
C ASN A 81 2.58 13.29 9.76
N ALA A 82 2.47 14.46 10.41
CA ALA A 82 1.21 15.20 10.52
C ALA A 82 0.80 15.82 9.18
N ILE A 83 1.77 16.38 8.44
CA ILE A 83 1.55 16.85 7.07
C ILE A 83 1.06 15.68 6.21
N GLY A 84 1.75 14.54 6.22
CA GLY A 84 1.37 13.35 5.47
C GLY A 84 -0.04 12.83 5.79
N ALA A 85 -0.48 12.96 7.05
CA ALA A 85 -1.84 12.65 7.45
C ALA A 85 -2.88 13.64 6.88
N VAL A 86 -2.54 14.93 6.78
CA VAL A 86 -3.43 16.00 6.30
C VAL A 86 -3.49 16.09 4.77
N VAL A 87 -2.38 15.88 4.06
CA VAL A 87 -2.35 15.79 2.59
C VAL A 87 -2.62 14.38 2.05
N GLY A 88 -2.86 13.40 2.93
CA GLY A 88 -3.20 12.03 2.56
C GLY A 88 -4.55 11.96 1.85
N ARG A 89 -4.67 11.11 0.82
CA ARG A 89 -5.97 10.82 0.21
C ARG A 89 -6.79 9.95 1.15
N VAL A 90 -8.05 10.31 1.38
CA VAL A 90 -9.05 9.44 2.00
C VAL A 90 -9.32 8.30 1.02
N ARG A 91 -9.21 7.05 1.46
CA ARG A 91 -9.52 5.88 0.65
C ARG A 91 -10.42 4.93 1.43
N ILE A 92 -11.62 4.67 0.92
CA ILE A 92 -12.60 3.76 1.54
C ILE A 92 -12.90 2.66 0.55
N THR A 93 -12.91 1.41 1.01
CA THR A 93 -13.14 0.25 0.15
C THR A 93 -14.14 -0.67 0.81
N HIS A 94 -15.16 -1.04 0.03
CA HIS A 94 -16.17 -2.00 0.42
C HIS A 94 -16.26 -3.10 -0.62
N ALA A 95 -16.51 -4.32 -0.16
CA ALA A 95 -16.65 -5.47 -1.02
C ALA A 95 -17.85 -6.32 -0.61
N CYS A 96 -18.43 -7.00 -1.58
CA CYS A 96 -19.46 -8.01 -1.38
C CYS A 96 -19.21 -9.22 -2.25
N THR A 97 -19.83 -10.33 -1.87
CA THR A 97 -19.85 -11.55 -2.67
C THR A 97 -21.22 -11.71 -3.33
N ILE A 98 -21.24 -12.20 -4.56
CA ILE A 98 -22.41 -12.71 -5.24
C ILE A 98 -22.21 -14.21 -5.42
N SER A 99 -23.12 -15.03 -4.90
CA SER A 99 -23.06 -16.50 -4.99
C SER A 99 -24.22 -17.05 -5.82
N SER A 100 -24.04 -18.21 -6.47
CA SER A 100 -25.11 -18.85 -7.25
C SER A 100 -25.49 -20.22 -6.66
N PRO A 101 -26.39 -20.28 -5.65
CA PRO A 101 -26.76 -21.54 -5.02
C PRO A 101 -27.48 -22.51 -5.96
N GLN A 102 -28.19 -21.99 -6.96
CA GLN A 102 -28.85 -22.75 -8.02
C GLN A 102 -28.64 -22.04 -9.36
N GLN A 103 -28.73 -22.78 -10.46
CA GLN A 103 -28.57 -22.20 -11.79
C GLN A 103 -29.67 -21.16 -12.05
N GLY A 104 -29.28 -19.95 -12.46
CA GLY A 104 -30.21 -18.83 -12.69
C GLY A 104 -30.65 -18.11 -11.41
N GLN A 105 -29.98 -18.35 -10.29
CA GLN A 105 -30.26 -17.73 -9.01
C GLN A 105 -28.98 -17.09 -8.45
N PHE A 106 -28.98 -15.79 -8.24
CA PHE A 106 -27.83 -15.03 -7.75
C PHE A 106 -28.17 -14.35 -6.43
N VAL A 107 -27.38 -14.61 -5.39
CA VAL A 107 -27.55 -14.03 -4.06
C VAL A 107 -26.47 -12.98 -3.82
N VAL A 108 -26.88 -11.74 -3.59
CA VAL A 108 -26.00 -10.61 -3.26
C VAL A 108 -25.85 -10.49 -1.75
N HIS A 109 -24.61 -10.48 -1.27
CA HIS A 109 -24.25 -10.36 0.15
C HIS A 109 -23.60 -8.99 0.45
N ALA A 110 -24.32 -7.89 0.22
CA ALA A 110 -23.79 -6.52 0.32
C ALA A 110 -24.33 -5.69 1.50
N GLY A 111 -25.47 -6.07 2.07
CA GLY A 111 -26.16 -5.37 3.18
C GLY A 111 -26.45 -6.26 4.40
N GLU A 112 -27.42 -5.87 5.22
CA GLU A 112 -27.83 -6.61 6.43
C GLU A 112 -28.50 -7.94 6.11
N ALA A 113 -29.19 -8.03 4.96
CA ALA A 113 -29.87 -9.23 4.50
C ALA A 113 -29.45 -9.57 3.06
N PRO A 114 -29.26 -10.86 2.73
CA PRO A 114 -28.96 -11.28 1.36
C PRO A 114 -30.16 -11.00 0.43
N THR A 115 -29.90 -10.47 -0.76
CA THR A 115 -30.94 -10.22 -1.76
C THR A 115 -30.79 -11.16 -2.94
N MET A 116 -31.92 -11.69 -3.41
CA MET A 116 -31.98 -12.66 -4.50
C MET A 116 -32.32 -11.99 -5.83
N CYS A 117 -31.56 -12.33 -6.87
CA CYS A 117 -31.77 -11.91 -8.25
C CYS A 117 -31.81 -13.13 -9.18
N THR A 118 -32.50 -13.01 -10.32
CA THR A 118 -32.60 -14.07 -11.33
C THR A 118 -31.62 -13.91 -12.50
N ALA A 119 -30.94 -12.77 -12.58
CA ALA A 119 -29.87 -12.51 -13.54
C ALA A 119 -28.63 -11.95 -12.83
N LEU A 120 -27.44 -12.29 -13.34
CA LEU A 120 -26.17 -11.81 -12.78
C LEU A 120 -26.02 -10.30 -12.95
N GLU A 121 -26.50 -9.75 -14.07
CA GLU A 121 -26.49 -8.31 -14.34
C GLU A 121 -27.29 -7.53 -13.30
N ASP A 122 -28.51 -7.98 -12.99
CA ASP A 122 -29.34 -7.38 -11.92
C ASP A 122 -28.64 -7.45 -10.55
N ALA A 123 -27.97 -8.59 -10.26
CA ALA A 123 -27.23 -8.79 -9.03
C ALA A 123 -26.03 -7.84 -8.91
N LEU A 124 -25.30 -7.65 -10.02
CA LEU A 124 -24.17 -6.72 -10.11
C LEU A 124 -24.63 -5.27 -9.97
N ASP A 125 -25.73 -4.89 -10.61
CA ASP A 125 -26.28 -3.54 -10.53
C ASP A 125 -26.78 -3.22 -9.12
N LEU A 126 -27.42 -4.19 -8.45
CA LEU A 126 -27.82 -4.05 -7.05
C LEU A 126 -26.60 -3.90 -6.15
N ALA A 127 -25.64 -4.82 -6.25
CA ALA A 127 -24.41 -4.81 -5.46
C ALA A 127 -23.60 -3.51 -5.65
N THR A 128 -23.47 -3.06 -6.91
CA THR A 128 -22.73 -1.84 -7.25
C THR A 128 -23.39 -0.62 -6.63
N ARG A 129 -24.72 -0.51 -6.70
CA ARG A 129 -25.46 0.59 -6.06
C ARG A 129 -25.26 0.60 -4.54
N GLU A 130 -25.49 -0.53 -3.87
CA GLU A 130 -25.36 -0.62 -2.41
C GLU A 130 -23.95 -0.30 -1.92
N LEU A 131 -22.93 -0.89 -2.55
CA LEU A 131 -21.54 -0.64 -2.19
C LEU A 131 -21.14 0.81 -2.48
N THR A 132 -21.57 1.37 -3.62
CA THR A 132 -21.28 2.76 -3.97
C THR A 132 -21.91 3.73 -2.98
N ASP A 133 -23.15 3.50 -2.57
CA ASP A 133 -23.84 4.36 -1.59
C ASP A 133 -23.21 4.25 -0.20
N ARG A 134 -22.70 3.07 0.18
CA ARG A 134 -21.94 2.91 1.44
C ARG A 134 -20.59 3.63 1.38
N VAL A 135 -19.82 3.44 0.29
CA VAL A 135 -18.55 4.12 0.08
C VAL A 135 -18.75 5.64 0.08
N ARG A 136 -19.73 6.17 -0.64
CA ARG A 136 -20.01 7.61 -0.68
C ARG A 136 -20.31 8.18 0.70
N ARG A 137 -21.23 7.56 1.44
CA ARG A 137 -21.58 8.00 2.80
C ARG A 137 -20.36 8.06 3.72
N GLU A 138 -19.55 7.01 3.74
CA GLU A 138 -18.37 7.02 4.60
C GLU A 138 -17.29 7.99 4.10
N MET A 139 -17.18 8.22 2.78
CA MET A 139 -16.26 9.22 2.23
C MET A 139 -16.69 10.63 2.63
N ASP A 140 -17.99 10.91 2.59
CA ASP A 140 -18.58 12.17 3.05
C ASP A 140 -18.39 12.36 4.57
N ASP A 141 -18.62 11.32 5.38
CA ASP A 141 -18.39 11.33 6.83
C ASP A 141 -16.91 11.53 7.18
N ALA A 142 -16.00 11.00 6.34
CA ALA A 142 -14.56 11.24 6.43
C ALA A 142 -14.14 12.63 5.93
N GLY A 143 -15.09 13.45 5.47
CA GLY A 143 -14.85 14.80 4.98
C GLY A 143 -14.12 14.85 3.64
N ALA A 144 -14.23 13.83 2.79
CA ALA A 144 -13.57 13.82 1.50
C ALA A 144 -14.28 14.74 0.48
N ASP A 145 -13.50 15.51 -0.27
CA ASP A 145 -13.85 16.24 -1.47
C ASP A 145 -13.23 15.60 -2.72
N GLU A 146 -13.80 15.93 -3.89
CA GLU A 146 -13.37 15.40 -5.19
C GLU A 146 -13.27 13.87 -5.21
N VAL A 147 -14.30 13.19 -4.68
CA VAL A 147 -14.30 11.73 -4.56
C VAL A 147 -14.39 11.05 -5.93
N GLU A 148 -13.33 10.33 -6.28
CA GLU A 148 -13.28 9.40 -7.41
C GLU A 148 -13.69 8.01 -6.94
N LEU A 149 -14.60 7.37 -7.68
CA LEU A 149 -15.06 6.01 -7.41
C LEU A 149 -14.55 5.06 -8.50
N SER A 150 -14.12 3.88 -8.08
CA SER A 150 -13.71 2.79 -8.95
C SER A 150 -14.31 1.48 -8.47
N SER A 151 -14.67 0.60 -9.41
CA SER A 151 -15.20 -0.72 -9.11
C SER A 151 -14.38 -1.79 -9.83
N THR A 152 -14.16 -2.91 -9.16
CA THR A 152 -13.48 -4.09 -9.72
C THR A 152 -14.32 -5.32 -9.45
N TRP A 153 -14.62 -6.06 -10.51
CA TRP A 153 -15.32 -7.33 -10.46
C TRP A 153 -14.33 -8.47 -10.69
N HIS A 154 -14.37 -9.47 -9.82
CA HIS A 154 -13.63 -10.71 -10.00
C HIS A 154 -14.58 -11.89 -9.96
N GLU A 155 -14.59 -12.66 -11.04
CA GLU A 155 -15.46 -13.82 -11.20
C GLU A 155 -14.67 -15.11 -11.03
N SER A 156 -15.23 -16.05 -10.26
CA SER A 156 -14.70 -17.40 -10.09
C SER A 156 -15.64 -18.39 -10.81
N THR A 157 -15.18 -18.90 -11.95
CA THR A 157 -15.88 -19.91 -12.74
C THR A 157 -15.12 -21.22 -12.74
N VAL A 158 -15.82 -22.35 -12.68
CA VAL A 158 -15.25 -23.69 -12.83
C VAL A 158 -15.85 -24.38 -14.05
N GLU A 159 -15.05 -25.17 -14.78
CA GLU A 159 -15.60 -25.99 -15.86
C GLU A 159 -16.26 -27.25 -15.29
N VAL A 160 -17.53 -27.48 -15.66
CA VAL A 160 -18.24 -28.71 -15.36
C VAL A 160 -18.80 -29.27 -16.67
N GLY A 161 -18.29 -30.42 -17.09
CA GLY A 161 -18.75 -31.08 -18.33
C GLY A 161 -18.54 -30.25 -19.61
N GLY A 162 -17.51 -29.39 -19.63
CA GLY A 162 -17.19 -28.52 -20.78
C GLY A 162 -18.02 -27.24 -20.87
N THR A 163 -18.83 -26.93 -19.85
CA THR A 163 -19.54 -25.65 -19.73
C THR A 163 -19.00 -24.87 -18.53
N PRO A 164 -18.65 -23.58 -18.68
CA PRO A 164 -18.25 -22.75 -17.56
C PRO A 164 -19.45 -22.53 -16.62
N MET A 165 -19.30 -22.91 -15.36
CA MET A 165 -20.26 -22.71 -14.29
C MET A 165 -19.74 -21.62 -13.35
N PHE A 166 -20.54 -20.58 -13.16
CA PHE A 166 -20.29 -19.56 -12.14
C PHE A 166 -20.41 -20.18 -10.74
N VAL A 167 -19.38 -19.98 -9.91
CA VAL A 167 -19.38 -20.43 -8.51
C VAL A 167 -19.73 -19.26 -7.61
N GLU A 168 -18.92 -18.21 -7.70
CA GLU A 168 -19.05 -16.98 -6.95
C GLU A 168 -18.35 -15.85 -7.69
N GLY A 169 -18.67 -14.62 -7.31
CA GLY A 169 -17.91 -13.46 -7.75
C GLY A 169 -17.86 -12.40 -6.65
N ARG A 170 -16.78 -11.63 -6.65
CA ARG A 170 -16.50 -10.60 -5.67
C ARG A 170 -16.48 -9.25 -6.35
N LEU A 171 -17.38 -8.37 -5.92
CA LEU A 171 -17.38 -6.98 -6.30
C LEU A 171 -16.67 -6.16 -5.23
N THR A 172 -15.76 -5.30 -5.64
CA THR A 172 -15.07 -4.35 -4.76
C THR A 172 -15.28 -2.94 -5.31
N VAL A 173 -15.74 -2.02 -4.48
CA VAL A 173 -15.87 -0.59 -4.80
C VAL A 173 -14.93 0.19 -3.89
N THR A 174 -14.13 1.06 -4.48
CA THR A 174 -13.20 1.93 -3.78
C THR A 174 -13.49 3.39 -4.11
N GLY A 175 -13.67 4.20 -3.07
CA GLY A 175 -13.67 5.66 -3.12
C GLY A 175 -12.29 6.20 -2.74
N SER A 176 -11.85 7.23 -3.44
CA SER A 176 -10.59 7.93 -3.20
C SER A 176 -10.82 9.43 -3.35
N GLY A 177 -10.43 10.24 -2.38
CA GLY A 177 -10.68 11.68 -2.38
C GLY A 177 -9.69 12.44 -1.52
N ARG A 178 -9.72 13.77 -1.56
CA ARG A 178 -8.89 14.63 -0.71
C ARG A 178 -9.70 15.11 0.49
N PRO A 179 -9.15 15.20 1.71
CA PRO A 179 -9.87 15.79 2.83
C PRO A 179 -10.23 17.26 2.54
N ARG A 180 -11.44 17.68 2.95
CA ARG A 180 -11.81 19.09 3.10
C ARG A 180 -11.03 19.66 4.29
N ILE A 181 -10.10 20.57 4.02
CA ILE A 181 -9.38 21.34 5.04
C ILE A 181 -10.07 22.69 5.20
#